data_AF-A0AAU3D344-F1
#
_entry.id   AF-A0AAU3D344-F1
#
_cell.length_a   1.000
_cell.length_b   1.000
_cell.length_c   1.000
_cell.angle_alpha   90.00
_cell.angle_beta   90.00
_cell.angle_gamma   90.00
#
_symmetry.space_group_name_H-M   'P 1'
#
loop_
_entity.id
_entity.type
_entity.pdbx_description
1 polymer ?
#
loop_
_entity_poly.entity_id
_entity_poly.type
_entity_poly.pdbx_seq_one_letter_code
_entity_poly.pdbx_strand_id
1 'polypeptide(L)'
;MTITGHSHPPADPQRHPIPPPPMRTAAAEQDVDHELIALLYAAARERCVPCQDVWLDRLAPDATSTASLGRWAGEALMETYGTIPDEADDEGPLSEMFRLYLGEDTYARGYEAVLTPCLEMSAAERRAAAGKAIGILAELAQD
;
A
#
# COMPACT_ATOMS: atom_id res chain seq x y z
N MET A 1 22.72 -23.38 -21.13
CA MET A 1 21.98 -22.56 -20.14
C MET A 1 21.46 -21.36 -20.89
N THR A 2 20.17 -21.35 -21.21
CA THR A 2 19.56 -20.35 -22.09
C THR A 2 18.82 -19.35 -21.20
N ILE A 3 19.28 -18.10 -21.18
CA ILE A 3 18.59 -16.99 -20.51
C ILE A 3 17.40 -16.62 -21.40
N THR A 4 16.20 -17.02 -21.00
CA THR A 4 14.97 -16.58 -21.66
C THR A 4 14.77 -15.11 -21.29
N GLY A 5 15.18 -14.21 -22.17
CA GLY A 5 14.92 -12.79 -22.01
C GLY A 5 13.43 -12.53 -21.98
N HIS A 6 12.92 -12.03 -20.85
CA HIS A 6 11.56 -11.51 -20.76
C HIS A 6 11.48 -10.25 -21.62
N SER A 7 10.91 -10.38 -22.82
CA SER A 7 10.58 -9.23 -23.67
C SER A 7 9.35 -8.54 -23.10
N HIS A 8 9.54 -7.44 -22.39
CA HIS A 8 8.46 -6.51 -22.12
C HIS A 8 8.09 -5.80 -23.44
N PRO A 9 6.80 -5.67 -23.79
CA PRO A 9 6.41 -4.72 -24.82
C PRO A 9 6.89 -3.32 -24.42
N PRO A 10 7.35 -2.49 -25.36
CA PRO A 10 7.73 -1.12 -25.06
C PRO A 10 6.53 -0.41 -24.41
N ALA A 11 6.80 0.27 -23.29
CA ALA A 11 5.81 1.08 -22.61
C ALA A 11 5.14 2.02 -23.62
N ASP A 12 3.82 1.95 -23.74
CA ASP A 12 3.07 2.84 -24.61
C ASP A 12 3.20 4.28 -24.07
N PRO A 13 3.87 5.19 -24.79
CA PRO A 13 4.10 6.56 -24.34
C PRO A 13 2.79 7.38 -24.25
N GLN A 14 1.64 6.80 -24.59
CA GLN A 14 0.31 7.42 -24.46
C GLN A 14 -0.48 6.95 -23.23
N ARG A 15 0.01 5.97 -22.46
CA ARG A 15 -0.57 5.68 -21.14
C ARG A 15 -0.07 6.73 -20.16
N HIS A 16 -0.85 7.80 -19.99
CA HIS A 16 -0.68 8.67 -18.84
C HIS A 16 -0.82 7.82 -17.57
N PRO A 17 0.18 7.81 -16.67
CA PRO A 17 -0.01 7.25 -15.34
C PRO A 17 -1.21 7.99 -14.75
N ILE A 18 -2.28 7.26 -14.43
CA ILE A 18 -3.31 7.87 -13.58
C ILE A 18 -2.61 8.14 -12.25
N PRO A 19 -2.49 9.40 -11.83
CA PRO A 19 -1.84 9.70 -10.57
C PRO A 19 -2.58 8.96 -9.47
N PRO A 20 -1.86 8.38 -8.48
CA PRO A 20 -2.53 7.85 -7.31
C PRO A 20 -3.41 8.95 -6.70
N PRO A 21 -4.60 8.61 -6.14
CA PRO A 21 -5.37 9.57 -5.35
C PRO A 21 -4.47 10.28 -4.31
N PRO A 22 -4.78 11.54 -3.99
CA PRO A 22 -3.89 12.36 -3.18
C PRO A 22 -3.76 11.80 -1.75
N MET A 23 -2.54 11.42 -1.36
CA MET A 23 -2.21 11.13 0.04
C MET A 23 -2.34 12.40 0.88
N ARG A 24 -3.12 12.37 1.96
CA ARG A 24 -3.24 13.49 2.91
C ARG A 24 -2.16 13.40 3.99
N THR A 25 -1.09 14.18 3.84
CA THR A 25 0.09 14.05 4.69
C THR A 25 0.01 14.83 6.02
N ALA A 26 0.28 14.15 7.13
CA ALA A 26 0.63 14.75 8.43
C ALA A 26 2.17 14.91 8.55
N ALA A 27 2.66 15.75 9.47
CA ALA A 27 4.10 16.05 9.60
C ALA A 27 5.00 14.83 9.92
N ALA A 28 4.44 13.72 10.39
CA ALA A 28 5.14 12.46 10.61
C ALA A 28 5.36 11.62 9.33
N GLU A 29 4.85 12.09 8.19
CA GLU A 29 4.99 11.43 6.87
C GLU A 29 6.19 11.95 6.07
N GLN A 30 7.11 12.70 6.70
CA GLN A 30 8.28 13.29 6.04
C GLN A 30 9.29 12.26 5.52
N ASP A 31 9.31 11.05 6.09
CA ASP A 31 10.22 9.96 5.71
C ASP A 31 9.56 8.92 4.80
N VAL A 32 8.40 9.23 4.21
CA VAL A 32 7.71 8.33 3.29
C VAL A 32 8.39 8.34 1.92
N ASP A 33 8.77 7.16 1.44
CA ASP A 33 9.25 6.96 0.07
C ASP A 33 8.06 6.92 -0.90
N HIS A 34 7.59 8.10 -1.27
CA HIS A 34 6.47 8.26 -2.21
C HIS A 34 6.78 7.72 -3.61
N GLU A 35 8.04 7.72 -4.03
CA GLU A 35 8.44 7.18 -5.33
C GLU A 35 8.28 5.65 -5.34
N LEU A 36 8.75 4.99 -4.28
CA LEU A 36 8.59 3.56 -4.11
C LEU A 36 7.12 3.14 -4.06
N ILE A 37 6.28 3.88 -3.32
CA ILE A 37 4.82 3.63 -3.27
C ILE A 37 4.20 3.80 -4.66
N ALA A 38 4.57 4.83 -5.42
CA ALA A 38 4.03 5.07 -6.75
C ALA A 38 4.44 3.97 -7.75
N LEU A 39 5.68 3.48 -7.69
CA LEU A 39 6.17 2.37 -8.51
C LEU A 39 5.47 1.06 -8.16
N LEU A 40 5.27 0.78 -6.87
CA LEU A 40 4.51 -0.38 -6.41
C LEU A 40 3.05 -0.32 -6.88
N TYR A 41 2.42 0.86 -6.79
CA TYR A 41 1.05 1.08 -7.28
C TYR A 41 0.93 0.86 -8.79
N ALA A 42 1.85 1.41 -9.59
CA ALA A 42 1.86 1.19 -11.03
C ALA A 42 1.99 -0.29 -11.37
N ALA A 43 2.90 -1.01 -10.70
CA ALA A 43 3.07 -2.45 -10.86
C ALA A 43 1.81 -3.25 -10.48
N ALA A 44 1.08 -2.83 -9.44
CA ALA A 44 -0.18 -3.43 -9.03
C ALA A 44 -1.28 -3.21 -10.08
N ARG A 45 -1.43 -1.98 -10.59
CA ARG A 45 -2.40 -1.66 -11.65
C ARG A 45 -2.17 -2.42 -12.94
N GLU A 46 -0.90 -2.62 -13.31
CA GLU A 46 -0.51 -3.42 -14.48
C GLU A 46 -0.60 -4.93 -14.22
N ARG A 47 -0.91 -5.34 -12.98
CA ARG A 47 -0.91 -6.75 -12.55
C ARG A 47 0.43 -7.44 -12.80
N CYS A 48 1.54 -6.70 -12.79
CA CYS A 48 2.89 -7.25 -12.93
C CYS A 48 3.37 -7.81 -11.58
N VAL A 49 3.07 -9.08 -11.30
CA VAL A 49 3.48 -9.75 -10.04
C VAL A 49 4.99 -9.68 -9.79
N PRO A 50 5.88 -9.97 -10.76
CA PRO A 50 7.32 -9.86 -10.52
C PRO A 50 7.78 -8.43 -10.17
N CYS A 51 7.14 -7.41 -10.76
CA CYS A 51 7.43 -6.02 -10.46
C CYS A 51 6.96 -5.66 -9.04
N GLN A 52 5.75 -6.09 -8.67
CA GLN A 52 5.23 -5.93 -7.31
C GLN A 52 6.17 -6.57 -6.29
N ASP A 53 6.65 -7.79 -6.55
CA ASP A 53 7.55 -8.49 -5.64
C ASP A 53 8.84 -7.71 -5.36
N VAL A 54 9.46 -7.13 -6.39
CA VAL A 54 10.68 -6.32 -6.27
C VAL A 54 10.43 -5.08 -5.42
N TRP A 55 9.32 -4.37 -5.66
CA TRP A 55 9.01 -3.15 -4.91
C TRP A 55 8.57 -3.44 -3.48
N LEU A 56 7.85 -4.53 -3.26
CA LEU A 56 7.52 -5.02 -1.92
C LEU A 56 8.76 -5.39 -1.12
N ASP A 57 9.80 -5.96 -1.75
CA ASP A 57 11.05 -6.32 -1.05
C ASP A 57 11.83 -5.07 -0.63
N ARG A 58 11.76 -4.01 -1.44
CA ARG A 58 12.36 -2.72 -1.13
C ARG A 58 11.59 -1.94 -0.08
N LEU A 59 10.27 -2.10 -0.02
CA LEU A 59 9.40 -1.44 0.95
C LEU A 59 9.40 -2.13 2.31
N ALA A 60 9.59 -3.45 2.34
CA ALA A 60 9.56 -4.27 3.56
C ALA A 60 10.41 -3.77 4.75
N PRO A 61 11.60 -3.15 4.56
CA PRO A 61 12.38 -2.58 5.66
C PRO A 61 11.81 -1.25 6.20
N ASP A 62 10.94 -0.57 5.45
CA ASP A 62 10.44 0.77 5.75
C ASP A 62 9.05 0.72 6.40
N ALA A 63 9.03 0.86 7.72
CA ALA A 63 7.80 0.91 8.50
C ALA A 63 6.95 2.16 8.22
N THR A 64 7.58 3.29 7.91
CA THR A 64 6.90 4.57 7.64
C THR A 64 6.11 4.44 6.34
N SER A 65 6.77 4.03 5.26
CA SER A 65 6.09 3.87 3.97
C SER A 65 5.04 2.74 4.00
N THR A 66 5.26 1.68 4.79
CA THR A 66 4.24 0.64 5.02
C THR A 66 3.02 1.19 5.75
N ALA A 67 3.21 1.98 6.81
CA ALA A 67 2.13 2.60 7.57
C ALA A 67 1.32 3.58 6.69
N SER A 68 2.00 4.40 5.90
CA SER A 68 1.34 5.31 4.95
C SER A 68 0.54 4.57 3.90
N LEU A 69 1.06 3.46 3.37
CA LEU A 69 0.34 2.65 2.39
C LEU A 69 -0.90 1.98 3.00
N GLY A 70 -0.78 1.42 4.21
CA GLY A 70 -1.92 0.85 4.92
C GLY A 70 -2.98 1.89 5.26
N ARG A 71 -2.58 3.07 5.72
CA ARG A 71 -3.50 4.20 5.97
C ARG A 71 -4.21 4.62 4.69
N TRP A 72 -3.49 4.75 3.58
CA TRP A 72 -4.08 5.12 2.30
C TRP A 72 -5.12 4.09 1.83
N ALA A 73 -4.84 2.80 1.97
CA ALA A 73 -5.83 1.74 1.68
C ALA A 73 -7.07 1.84 2.57
N GLY A 74 -6.90 2.09 3.88
CA GLY A 74 -8.03 2.29 4.80
C GLY A 74 -8.87 3.52 4.47
N GLU A 75 -8.23 4.65 4.16
CA GLU A 75 -8.89 5.88 3.71
C GLU A 75 -9.70 5.65 2.42
N ALA A 76 -9.12 4.93 1.44
CA ALA A 76 -9.79 4.62 0.19
C ALA A 76 -11.02 3.71 0.37
N LEU A 77 -10.93 2.71 1.25
CA LEU A 77 -12.06 1.84 1.59
C LEU A 77 -13.17 2.62 2.29
N MET A 78 -12.82 3.47 3.26
CA MET A 78 -13.78 4.33 3.95
C MET A 78 -14.46 5.33 3.00
N GLU A 79 -13.73 5.90 2.04
CA GLU A 79 -14.29 6.80 1.02
C GLU A 79 -15.24 6.05 0.07
N THR A 80 -14.90 4.81 -0.29
CA THR A 80 -15.68 4.01 -1.23
C THR A 80 -16.93 3.38 -0.60
N TYR A 81 -16.80 2.81 0.60
CA TYR A 81 -17.82 1.97 1.23
C TYR A 81 -18.41 2.56 2.51
N GLY A 82 -17.83 3.63 3.07
CA GLY A 82 -18.22 4.19 4.37
C GLY A 82 -17.80 3.34 5.58
N THR A 83 -17.14 2.20 5.34
CA THR A 83 -16.60 1.26 6.33
C THR A 83 -15.42 0.49 5.72
N ILE A 84 -14.65 -0.23 6.52
CA ILE A 84 -13.73 -1.26 6.02
C ILE A 84 -14.51 -2.58 5.92
N PRO A 85 -14.63 -3.20 4.74
CA PRO A 85 -15.29 -4.49 4.58
C PRO A 85 -14.58 -5.61 5.35
N ASP A 86 -15.33 -6.60 5.84
CA ASP A 86 -14.79 -7.75 6.59
C ASP A 86 -13.74 -8.50 5.75
N GLU A 87 -13.91 -8.58 4.42
CA GLU A 87 -12.95 -9.21 3.51
C GLU A 87 -11.60 -8.45 3.44
N ALA A 88 -11.63 -7.13 3.63
CA ALA A 88 -10.41 -6.33 3.73
C ALA A 88 -9.76 -6.43 5.12
N ASP A 89 -10.54 -6.78 6.15
CA ASP A 89 -10.09 -7.04 7.53
C ASP A 89 -9.74 -8.52 7.81
N ASP A 90 -9.63 -9.35 6.76
CA ASP A 90 -9.23 -10.78 6.91
C ASP A 90 -7.89 -10.93 7.64
N GLU A 91 -7.78 -11.83 8.62
CA GLU A 91 -6.64 -12.00 9.54
C GLU A 91 -5.26 -11.66 8.93
N GLY A 92 -4.49 -10.82 9.64
CA GLY A 92 -3.13 -10.48 9.23
C GLY A 92 -2.66 -9.11 9.71
N PRO A 93 -1.41 -8.73 9.38
CA PRO A 93 -0.78 -7.51 9.92
C PRO A 93 -1.49 -6.21 9.49
N LEU A 94 -2.07 -6.17 8.30
CA LEU A 94 -2.84 -5.00 7.83
C LEU A 94 -4.18 -4.84 8.57
N SER A 95 -4.82 -5.94 8.92
CA SER A 95 -6.12 -5.96 9.59
C SER A 95 -6.03 -5.40 11.02
N GLU A 96 -4.91 -5.61 11.69
CA GLU A 96 -4.62 -4.93 12.95
C GLU A 96 -4.51 -3.41 12.79
N MET A 97 -3.89 -2.94 11.69
CA MET A 97 -3.84 -1.50 11.37
C MET A 97 -5.23 -0.94 11.07
N PHE A 98 -6.08 -1.69 10.37
CA PHE A 98 -7.45 -1.30 10.05
C PHE A 98 -8.34 -1.23 11.30
N ARG A 99 -8.24 -2.22 12.20
CA ARG A 99 -8.91 -2.18 13.50
C ARG A 99 -8.52 -0.97 14.33
N LEU A 100 -7.23 -0.62 14.31
CA LEU A 100 -6.77 0.62 14.93
C LEU A 100 -7.40 1.81 14.23
N TYR A 101 -7.32 1.92 12.90
CA TYR A 101 -7.90 3.02 12.13
C TYR A 101 -9.40 3.28 12.39
N LEU A 102 -10.19 2.21 12.54
CA LEU A 102 -11.63 2.26 12.80
C LEU A 102 -12.02 2.58 14.25
N GLY A 103 -11.08 2.50 15.20
CA GLY A 103 -11.35 2.86 16.60
C GLY A 103 -11.71 4.33 16.75
N GLU A 104 -12.65 4.65 17.66
CA GLU A 104 -13.13 6.03 17.92
C GLU A 104 -11.99 7.02 18.23
N ASP A 105 -10.84 6.53 18.71
CA ASP A 105 -9.67 7.32 19.05
C ASP A 105 -8.69 7.57 17.90
N THR A 106 -8.78 6.87 16.77
CA THR A 106 -7.66 6.86 15.81
C THR A 106 -7.69 8.01 14.82
N TYR A 107 -8.88 8.51 14.48
CA TYR A 107 -8.98 9.82 13.83
C TYR A 107 -8.39 10.93 14.72
N ALA A 108 -8.43 10.76 16.04
CA ALA A 108 -7.84 11.69 17.01
C ALA A 108 -6.34 11.44 17.28
N ARG A 109 -5.87 10.18 17.18
CA ARG A 109 -4.47 9.78 17.37
C ARG A 109 -3.61 9.88 16.10
N GLY A 110 -4.24 9.98 14.94
CA GLY A 110 -3.59 10.24 13.67
C GLY A 110 -2.64 9.12 13.20
N TYR A 111 -1.65 9.52 12.39
CA TYR A 111 -0.69 8.61 11.75
C TYR A 111 0.12 7.74 12.72
N GLU A 112 0.40 8.22 13.94
CA GLU A 112 1.18 7.47 14.93
C GLU A 112 0.54 6.14 15.33
N ALA A 113 -0.80 6.09 15.40
CA ALA A 113 -1.53 4.87 15.73
C ALA A 113 -1.33 3.75 14.69
N VAL A 114 -1.03 4.13 13.45
CA VAL A 114 -0.77 3.20 12.33
C VAL A 114 0.73 2.87 12.23
N LEU A 115 1.59 3.84 12.57
CA LEU A 115 3.05 3.66 12.55
C LEU A 115 3.55 2.72 13.65
N THR A 116 3.03 2.82 14.88
CA THR A 116 3.51 2.00 16.01
C THR A 116 3.46 0.49 15.73
N PRO A 117 2.34 -0.08 15.26
CA PRO A 117 2.32 -1.50 14.86
C PRO A 117 3.34 -1.83 13.77
N CYS A 118 3.50 -0.97 12.76
CA CYS A 118 4.45 -1.21 11.68
C CYS A 118 5.92 -1.24 12.14
N LEU A 119 6.26 -0.51 13.20
CA LEU A 119 7.59 -0.54 13.81
C LEU A 119 7.86 -1.86 14.55
N GLU A 120 6.82 -2.50 15.08
CA GLU A 120 6.92 -3.78 15.81
C GLU A 120 6.89 -5.00 14.88
N MET A 121 6.34 -4.85 13.68
CA MET A 121 6.33 -5.89 12.66
C MET A 121 7.74 -6.29 12.20
N SER A 122 7.91 -7.55 11.83
CA SER A 122 9.03 -8.00 11.02
C SER A 122 8.93 -7.45 9.59
N ALA A 123 10.04 -7.48 8.85
CA ALA A 123 10.02 -7.11 7.43
C ALA A 123 9.08 -7.99 6.60
N ALA A 124 8.93 -9.28 6.95
CA ALA A 124 8.01 -10.19 6.28
C ALA A 124 6.54 -9.80 6.51
N GLU A 125 6.19 -9.39 7.74
CA GLU A 125 4.85 -8.91 8.06
C GLU A 125 4.54 -7.58 7.38
N ARG A 126 5.50 -6.65 7.34
CA ARG A 126 5.35 -5.41 6.57
C ARG A 126 5.19 -5.65 5.08
N ARG A 127 5.96 -6.59 4.51
CA ARG A 127 5.81 -7.01 3.11
C ARG A 127 4.39 -7.52 2.84
N ALA A 128 3.87 -8.38 3.71
CA ALA A 128 2.51 -8.92 3.59
C ALA A 128 1.44 -7.82 3.72
N ALA A 129 1.61 -6.91 4.69
CA ALA A 129 0.70 -5.77 4.88
C ALA A 129 0.66 -4.86 3.65
N ALA A 130 1.84 -4.48 3.14
CA ALA A 130 1.96 -3.65 1.95
C ALA A 130 1.38 -4.32 0.70
N GLY A 131 1.59 -5.64 0.54
CA GLY A 131 1.01 -6.41 -0.56
C GLY A 131 -0.52 -6.40 -0.53
N LYS A 132 -1.12 -6.60 0.64
CA LYS A 132 -2.58 -6.52 0.80
C LYS A 132 -3.10 -5.10 0.55
N ALA A 133 -2.43 -4.09 1.11
CA ALA A 133 -2.82 -2.68 0.95
C ALA A 133 -2.77 -2.23 -0.51
N ILE A 134 -1.72 -2.60 -1.26
CA ILE A 134 -1.64 -2.23 -2.68
C ILE A 134 -2.65 -3.00 -3.54
N GLY A 135 -2.97 -4.25 -3.19
CA GLY A 135 -4.03 -5.01 -3.84
C GLY A 135 -5.38 -4.29 -3.76
N ILE A 136 -5.77 -3.88 -2.55
CA ILE A 136 -6.99 -3.10 -2.29
C ILE A 136 -7.02 -1.82 -3.15
N LEU A 137 -5.94 -1.03 -3.11
CA LEU A 137 -5.87 0.23 -3.86
C LEU A 137 -5.95 0.02 -5.38
N ALA A 138 -5.31 -1.02 -5.90
CA ALA A 138 -5.34 -1.33 -7.33
C ALA A 138 -6.71 -1.84 -7.78
N GLU A 139 -7.44 -2.56 -6.92
CA GLU A 139 -8.81 -3.02 -7.17
C GLU A 139 -9.80 -1.85 -7.21
N LEU A 140 -9.75 -0.97 -6.21
CA LEU A 140 -10.60 0.23 -6.15
C LEU A 140 -10.40 1.18 -7.34
N ALA A 141 -9.22 1.17 -7.96
CA ALA A 141 -8.90 2.01 -9.12
C ALA A 141 -9.35 1.43 -10.47
N GLN A 142 -10.10 0.32 -10.49
CA GLN A 142 -10.63 -0.31 -11.71
C GLN A 142 -12.08 0.13 -12.03
N ASP A 143 -12.74 0.83 -11.11
CA ASP A 143 -14.06 1.45 -11.26
C ASP A 143 -13.98 2.91 -11.74
#